data_AF-A0A914Y8V4-F1
#
_entry.id   AF-A0A914Y8V4-F1
#
_cell.length_a   1.000
_cell.length_b   1.000
_cell.length_c   1.000
_cell.angle_alpha   90.00
_cell.angle_beta   90.00
_cell.angle_gamma   90.00
#
_symmetry.space_group_name_H-M   'P 1'
#
loop_
_entity.id
_entity.type
_entity.pdbx_description
1 polymer ?
#
loop_
_entity_poly.entity_id
_entity_poly.type
_entity_poly.pdbx_seq_one_letter_code
_entity_poly.pdbx_strand_id
1 'polypeptide(L)'
;MIGSYDCSIEATAQAWANNCQFQHSTSTFRNGAGENLYMTSAVNANPQTSINQAASLWWKELADFGGISASDTTLTMAVFNTGIGHWSQGQINQKI
;
A
#
# COMPACT_ATOMS: atom_id res chain seq x y z
N MET A 1 5.16 -6.18 -16.84
CA MET A 1 3.78 -5.85 -17.26
C MET A 1 3.33 -4.67 -16.43
N ILE A 2 2.74 -3.65 -17.05
CA ILE A 2 2.09 -2.55 -16.34
C ILE A 2 0.82 -3.13 -15.72
N GLY A 3 0.65 -3.06 -14.39
CA GLY A 3 -0.64 -3.35 -13.77
C GLY A 3 -1.70 -2.39 -14.31
N SER A 4 -2.68 -2.90 -15.04
CA SER A 4 -3.86 -2.13 -15.45
C SER A 4 -4.79 -1.94 -14.26
N TYR A 5 -5.57 -0.86 -14.27
CA TYR A 5 -6.64 -0.68 -13.29
C TYR A 5 -7.65 -1.83 -13.39
N ASP A 6 -8.03 -2.40 -12.24
CA ASP A 6 -8.95 -3.52 -12.15
C ASP A 6 -10.13 -3.17 -11.23
N CYS A 7 -11.32 -3.03 -11.81
CA CYS A 7 -12.54 -2.67 -11.07
C CYS A 7 -12.93 -3.73 -10.02
N SER A 8 -12.51 -4.99 -10.17
CA SER A 8 -12.78 -6.04 -9.17
C SER A 8 -11.93 -5.86 -7.92
N ILE A 9 -10.67 -5.44 -8.07
CA ILE A 9 -9.78 -5.07 -6.96
C ILE A 9 -10.30 -3.80 -6.27
N GLU A 10 -10.72 -2.79 -7.04
CA GLU A 10 -11.36 -1.58 -6.50
C GLU A 10 -12.59 -1.92 -5.65
N ALA A 11 -13.52 -2.71 -6.19
CA ALA A 11 -14.75 -3.08 -5.48
C ALA A 11 -14.46 -3.82 -4.16
N THR A 12 -13.45 -4.70 -4.18
CA THR A 12 -12.99 -5.42 -2.98
C THR A 12 -12.39 -4.47 -1.94
N ALA A 13 -11.52 -3.55 -2.36
CA ALA A 13 -10.92 -2.55 -1.48
C ALA A 13 -11.98 -1.60 -0.88
N GLN A 14 -12.93 -1.14 -1.70
CA GLN A 14 -14.03 -0.29 -1.25
C GLN A 14 -14.94 -1.02 -0.26
N ALA A 15 -15.25 -2.30 -0.51
CA ALA A 15 -16.03 -3.12 0.42
C ALA A 15 -15.34 -3.26 1.78
N TRP A 16 -14.02 -3.38 1.82
CA TRP A 16 -13.27 -3.39 3.08
C TRP A 16 -13.27 -2.03 3.78
N ALA A 17 -13.03 -0.95 3.03
CA ALA A 17 -13.03 0.42 3.56
C ALA A 17 -14.38 0.80 4.21
N ASN A 18 -15.50 0.31 3.66
CA ASN A 18 -16.84 0.54 4.19
C ASN A 18 -17.06 -0.03 5.61
N ASN A 19 -16.23 -0.97 6.07
CA ASN A 19 -16.32 -1.50 7.44
C ASN A 19 -15.77 -0.53 8.50
N CYS A 20 -15.05 0.52 8.08
CA CYS A 20 -14.44 1.52 8.97
C CYS A 20 -13.51 0.91 10.04
N GLN A 21 -12.80 -0.16 9.70
CA GLN A 21 -11.80 -0.80 10.57
C GLN A 21 -10.40 -0.57 10.03
N PHE A 22 -9.49 -0.02 10.84
CA PHE A 22 -8.10 0.14 10.46
C PHE A 22 -7.29 -1.12 10.79
N GLN A 23 -7.52 -2.17 10.01
CA GLN A 23 -6.79 -3.43 10.06
C GLN A 23 -6.83 -4.09 8.68
N HIS A 24 -5.91 -5.02 8.43
CA HIS A 24 -5.90 -5.74 7.16
C HIS A 24 -7.12 -6.65 7.00
N SER A 25 -7.64 -6.74 5.77
CA SER A 25 -8.61 -7.78 5.42
C SER A 25 -7.96 -9.17 5.45
N THR A 26 -8.76 -10.23 5.48
CA THR A 26 -8.22 -11.59 5.37
C THR A 26 -7.78 -11.85 3.93
N SER A 27 -6.73 -12.66 3.74
CA SER A 27 -6.27 -13.05 2.40
C SER A 27 -7.40 -13.63 1.54
N THR A 28 -8.28 -14.44 2.15
CA THR A 28 -9.46 -15.00 1.47
C THR A 28 -10.45 -13.93 1.01
N PHE A 29 -10.71 -12.90 1.82
CA PHE A 29 -11.60 -11.80 1.44
C PHE A 29 -11.10 -11.07 0.18
N ARG A 30 -9.79 -10.86 0.09
CA ARG A 30 -9.15 -10.19 -1.05
C ARG A 30 -8.58 -11.13 -2.11
N ASN A 31 -9.02 -12.39 -2.14
CA ASN A 31 -8.60 -13.41 -3.12
C ASN A 31 -7.07 -13.48 -3.32
N GLY A 32 -6.30 -13.38 -2.24
CA GLY A 32 -4.84 -13.42 -2.27
C GLY A 32 -4.14 -12.13 -2.75
N ALA A 33 -4.86 -11.03 -3.01
CA ALA A 33 -4.26 -9.75 -3.34
C ALA A 33 -3.43 -9.17 -2.17
N GLY A 34 -2.45 -8.33 -2.51
CA GLY A 34 -1.78 -7.46 -1.54
C GLY A 34 -2.71 -6.33 -1.07
N GLU A 35 -2.37 -5.66 0.03
CA GLU A 35 -3.21 -4.58 0.57
C GLU A 35 -2.35 -3.53 1.29
N ASN A 36 -2.56 -2.26 0.95
CA ASN A 36 -2.04 -1.11 1.70
C ASN A 36 -3.23 -0.36 2.32
N LEU A 37 -3.04 0.14 3.54
CA LEU A 37 -4.08 0.87 4.28
C LEU A 37 -3.60 2.28 4.65
N TYR A 38 -4.54 3.21 4.68
CA TYR A 38 -4.32 4.58 5.11
C TYR A 38 -5.56 5.08 5.86
N MET A 39 -5.34 5.88 6.90
CA MET A 39 -6.39 6.57 7.61
C MET A 39 -5.95 7.99 7.97
N THR A 40 -6.93 8.87 8.18
CA THR A 40 -6.73 10.23 8.65
C THR A 40 -7.79 10.58 9.69
N SER A 41 -7.46 11.48 10.61
CA SER A 41 -8.41 12.05 11.57
C SER A 41 -9.22 13.21 10.98
N ALA A 42 -8.90 13.66 9.76
CA ALA A 42 -9.63 14.71 9.08
C ALA A 42 -11.07 14.28 8.77
N VAL A 43 -12.04 15.04 9.27
CA VAL A 43 -13.46 14.82 9.00
C VAL A 43 -13.79 15.35 7.59
N ASN A 44 -14.59 14.61 6.83
CA ASN A 44 -14.97 14.94 5.45
C ASN A 44 -13.76 15.19 4.53
N ALA A 45 -12.69 14.41 4.72
CA ALA A 45 -11.51 14.49 3.88
C ALA A 45 -11.86 14.28 2.40
N ASN A 46 -11.27 15.10 1.53
CA ASN A 46 -11.45 14.93 0.09
C ASN A 46 -10.82 13.60 -0.36
N PRO A 47 -11.58 12.69 -1.01
CA PRO A 47 -11.06 11.37 -1.38
C PRO A 47 -9.82 11.42 -2.27
N GLN A 48 -9.78 12.33 -3.25
CA GLN A 48 -8.64 12.47 -4.17
C GLN A 48 -7.39 12.93 -3.43
N THR A 49 -7.52 13.90 -2.52
CA THR A 49 -6.41 14.33 -1.66
C THR A 49 -5.93 13.20 -0.75
N SER A 50 -6.86 12.44 -0.15
CA SER A 50 -6.51 11.31 0.73
C SER A 50 -5.77 10.19 -0.02
N ILE A 51 -6.20 9.85 -1.24
CA ILE A 51 -5.52 8.86 -2.08
C ILE A 51 -4.09 9.31 -2.41
N ASN A 52 -3.92 10.58 -2.80
CA ASN A 52 -2.60 11.13 -3.10
C ASN A 52 -1.68 11.13 -1.86
N GLN A 53 -2.23 11.47 -0.69
CA GLN A 53 -1.49 11.47 0.56
C GLN A 53 -1.10 10.05 0.97
N ALA A 54 -2.01 9.08 0.87
CA ALA A 54 -1.75 7.67 1.14
C ALA A 54 -0.59 7.15 0.27
N ALA A 55 -0.70 7.33 -1.05
CA ALA A 55 0.35 6.93 -2.00
C ALA A 55 1.71 7.58 -1.69
N SER A 56 1.71 8.88 -1.36
CA SER A 56 2.93 9.60 -1.01
C SER A 56 3.58 9.06 0.26
N LEU A 57 2.79 8.75 1.30
CA LEU A 57 3.29 8.22 2.56
C LEU A 57 3.82 6.80 2.40
N TRP A 58 3.08 5.91 1.72
CA TRP A 58 3.55 4.57 1.40
C TRP A 58 4.85 4.61 0.60
N TRP A 59 4.98 5.53 -0.36
CA TRP A 59 6.20 5.66 -1.15
C TRP A 59 7.40 6.18 -0.34
N LYS A 60 7.13 7.07 0.62
CA LYS A 60 8.15 7.71 1.47
C LYS A 60 8.88 6.74 2.39
N GLU A 61 8.29 5.57 2.68
CA GLU A 61 8.88 4.56 3.56
C GLU A 61 10.29 4.15 3.17
N LEU A 62 10.59 4.02 1.87
CA LEU A 62 11.95 3.70 1.43
C LEU A 62 12.95 4.78 1.86
N ALA A 63 12.57 6.05 1.72
CA ALA A 63 13.44 7.17 2.07
C ALA A 63 13.60 7.31 3.59
N ASP A 64 12.56 7.01 4.36
CA ASP A 64 12.56 7.18 5.82
C ASP A 64 13.18 5.99 6.56
N PHE A 65 13.00 4.76 6.06
CA PHE A 65 13.38 3.53 6.77
C PHE A 65 14.46 2.69 6.06
N GLY A 66 14.61 2.84 4.73
CA GLY A 66 15.64 2.16 3.95
C GLY A 66 15.62 0.63 4.08
N GLY A 67 16.80 0.01 4.19
CA GLY A 67 16.97 -1.44 4.37
C GLY A 67 17.21 -2.23 3.09
N ILE A 68 17.17 -1.57 1.94
CA ILE A 68 17.41 -2.14 0.61
C ILE A 68 18.18 -1.14 -0.23
N SER A 69 18.94 -1.66 -1.19
CA SER A 69 19.85 -0.88 -2.03
C SER A 69 19.62 -1.21 -3.50
N ALA A 70 20.18 -0.40 -4.39
CA ALA A 70 20.16 -0.69 -5.83
C ALA A 70 20.82 -2.04 -6.17
N SER A 71 21.78 -2.49 -5.34
CA SER A 71 22.48 -3.77 -5.51
C SER A 71 21.81 -4.96 -4.82
N ASP A 72 20.88 -4.72 -3.89
CA ASP A 72 20.14 -5.77 -3.19
C ASP A 72 18.74 -5.27 -2.81
N THR A 73 17.74 -5.83 -3.48
CA THR A 73 16.32 -5.52 -3.32
C THR A 73 15.57 -6.60 -2.55
N THR A 74 16.29 -7.49 -1.86
CA THR A 74 15.69 -8.61 -1.13
C THR A 74 14.90 -8.12 0.08
N LEU A 75 13.59 -8.34 0.07
CA LEU A 75 12.72 -8.09 1.21
C LEU A 75 12.86 -9.23 2.25
N THR A 76 13.91 -9.16 3.06
CA THR A 76 14.05 -10.06 4.23
C THR A 76 13.08 -9.65 5.33
N MET A 77 12.81 -10.55 6.30
CA MET A 77 11.97 -10.20 7.45
C MET A 77 12.58 -9.05 8.28
N ALA A 78 13.90 -8.97 8.37
CA ALA A 78 14.58 -7.86 9.06
C ALA A 78 14.31 -6.52 8.37
N VAL A 79 14.33 -6.51 7.03
CA VAL A 79 14.00 -5.34 6.23
C VAL A 79 12.50 -5.02 6.30
N PHE A 80 11.63 -6.02 6.19
CA PHE A 80 10.18 -5.80 6.30
C PHE A 80 9.80 -5.14 7.64
N ASN A 81 10.43 -5.58 8.73
CA ASN A 81 10.22 -5.06 10.08
C ASN A 81 10.71 -3.61 10.28
N THR A 82 11.41 -3.00 9.31
CA THR A 82 11.73 -1.56 9.36
C THR A 82 10.51 -0.68 9.02
N GLY A 83 9.44 -1.26 8.48
CA GLY A 83 8.22 -0.56 8.11
C GLY A 83 8.10 -0.21 6.63
N ILE A 84 8.88 -0.84 5.74
CA ILE A 84 8.80 -0.61 4.28
C ILE A 84 7.74 -1.46 3.55
N GLY A 85 6.81 -2.03 4.30
CA GLY A 85 5.82 -2.98 3.79
C GLY A 85 4.94 -2.39 2.68
N HIS A 86 4.49 -1.14 2.83
CA HIS A 86 3.63 -0.53 1.83
C HIS A 86 4.40 -0.15 0.56
N TRP A 87 5.62 0.38 0.71
CA TRP A 87 6.50 0.69 -0.42
C TRP A 87 6.85 -0.57 -1.22
N SER A 88 7.23 -1.66 -0.53
CA SER A 88 7.66 -2.90 -1.19
C SER A 88 6.54 -3.54 -2.01
N GLN A 89 5.29 -3.43 -1.57
CA GLN A 89 4.13 -3.86 -2.36
C GLN A 89 3.86 -2.94 -3.57
N GLY A 90 4.18 -1.65 -3.45
CA GLY A 90 4.00 -0.63 -4.49
C GLY A 90 5.02 -0.68 -5.63
N GLN A 91 6.03 -1.57 -5.57
CA GLN A 91 7.09 -1.67 -6.58
C GLN A 91 6.65 -2.23 -7.96
N ILE A 92 5.35 -2.41 -8.20
CA ILE A 92 4.85 -2.64 -9.55
C ILE A 92 4.78 -1.28 -10.27
N ASN A 93 5.86 -0.89 -10.96
CA ASN A 93 5.97 0.21 -11.95
C ASN A 93 6.65 1.54 -11.54
N GLN A 94 7.82 1.53 -10.93
CA GLN A 94 8.75 2.66 -11.13
C GLN A 94 9.96 2.19 -11.94
N LYS A 95 9.81 2.19 -13.27
CA LYS A 95 10.97 2.29 -14.14
C LYS A 95 11.53 3.71 -13.96
N ILE A 96 12.66 3.79 -13.29
CA ILE A 96 13.68 4.83 -13.53
C ILE A 96 14.28 4.57 -14.91
#